data_AF-A0A7T2GKJ0-F1
#
_entry.id   AF-A0A7T2GKJ0-F1
#
_cell.length_a   1.000
_cell.length_b   1.000
_cell.length_c   1.000
_cell.angle_alpha   90.00
_cell.angle_beta   90.00
_cell.angle_gamma   90.00
#
_symmetry.space_group_name_H-M   'P 1'
#
loop_
_entity.id
_entity.type
_entity.pdbx_description
1 polymer ?
#
loop_
_entity_poly.entity_id
_entity_poly.type
_entity_poly.pdbx_seq_one_letter_code
_entity_poly.pdbx_strand_id
1 'polypeptide(L)'
;MSKIAPHHFVKTAAGFIPKSNAAREFHAKTRLGATVELKARRPRNHQHHRKLFALLGLVADNNEQFSGPEDVLVAIKAATGHGRWLKLEGATREVFMPESIAFDAMSQDEFEPFYEQAVAAVRRWWLPVGNDELEEAINAFAA
;
A
#
# COMPACT_ATOMS: atom_id res chain seq x y z
N MET A 1 -2.97 10.99 16.39
CA MET A 1 -3.12 9.74 17.17
C MET A 1 -1.73 9.20 17.46
N SER A 2 -1.40 8.92 18.72
CA SER A 2 -0.08 8.39 19.10
C SER A 2 0.16 7.03 18.43
N LYS A 3 1.29 6.87 17.74
CA LYS A 3 1.67 5.62 17.04
C LYS A 3 2.01 4.54 18.06
N ILE A 4 0.99 3.88 18.62
CA ILE A 4 1.20 2.66 19.40
C ILE A 4 1.67 1.58 18.44
N ALA A 5 2.82 0.96 18.73
CA ALA A 5 3.35 -0.12 17.90
C ALA A 5 2.33 -1.28 17.82
N PRO A 6 2.07 -1.83 16.63
CA PRO A 6 1.05 -2.87 16.46
C PRO A 6 1.43 -4.16 17.22
N HIS A 7 0.41 -4.80 17.80
CA HIS A 7 0.53 -6.10 18.45
C HIS A 7 0.46 -7.19 17.38
N HIS A 8 1.61 -7.72 16.98
CA HIS A 8 1.68 -8.80 15.99
C HIS A 8 1.69 -10.15 16.71
N PHE A 9 0.80 -11.05 16.28
CA PHE A 9 0.70 -12.43 16.75
C PHE A 9 0.90 -13.40 15.59
N VAL A 10 1.33 -14.63 15.89
CA VAL A 10 1.47 -15.72 14.91
C VAL A 10 0.53 -16.85 15.27
N LYS A 11 -0.22 -17.35 14.29
CA LYS A 11 -1.05 -18.54 14.43
C LYS A 11 -0.16 -19.78 14.47
N THR A 12 -0.27 -20.56 15.53
CA THR A 12 0.38 -21.87 15.71
C THR A 12 -0.68 -22.93 16.03
N ALA A 13 -0.27 -24.20 16.15
CA ALA A 13 -1.18 -25.28 16.56
C ALA A 13 -1.79 -25.05 17.95
N ALA A 14 -1.11 -24.31 18.83
CA ALA A 14 -1.57 -23.98 20.18
C ALA A 14 -2.40 -22.68 20.25
N GLY A 15 -2.63 -22.01 19.12
CA GLY A 15 -3.30 -20.70 19.05
C GLY A 15 -2.36 -19.55 18.68
N PHE A 16 -2.73 -18.32 19.02
CA PHE A 16 -1.97 -17.12 18.71
C PHE A 16 -0.87 -16.84 19.75
N ILE A 17 0.38 -16.75 19.31
CA ILE A 17 1.52 -16.41 20.17
C ILE A 17 2.06 -14.99 19.87
N PRO A 18 2.53 -14.22 20.87
CA PRO A 18 3.02 -12.86 20.65
C PRO A 18 4.36 -12.85 19.88
N LYS A 19 4.43 -12.06 18.80
CA LYS A 19 5.64 -11.89 17.96
C LYS A 19 6.34 -10.55 18.17
N SER A 20 5.59 -9.44 18.22
CA SER A 20 6.17 -8.10 18.47
C SER A 20 6.42 -7.86 19.95
N ASN A 21 7.32 -6.92 20.30
CA ASN A 21 7.57 -6.56 21.70
C ASN A 21 6.29 -6.05 22.39
N ALA A 22 5.51 -5.21 21.71
CA ALA A 22 4.20 -4.76 22.21
C ALA A 22 3.26 -5.94 22.50
N ALA A 23 3.18 -6.92 21.58
CA ALA A 23 2.39 -8.15 21.78
C ALA A 23 2.86 -8.96 22.99
N ARG A 24 4.18 -9.07 23.20
CA ARG A 24 4.74 -9.78 24.36
C ARG A 24 4.39 -9.10 25.68
N GLU A 25 4.49 -7.78 25.73
CA GLU A 25 4.12 -7.01 26.92
C GLU A 25 2.63 -7.12 27.22
N PHE A 26 1.76 -6.96 26.20
CA PHE A 26 0.32 -7.12 26.36
C PHE A 26 -0.04 -8.52 26.84
N HIS A 27 0.56 -9.56 26.24
CA HIS A 27 0.34 -10.94 26.63
C HIS A 27 0.78 -11.21 28.08
N ALA A 28 1.95 -10.69 28.50
CA ALA A 28 2.45 -10.84 29.87
C ALA A 28 1.57 -10.14 30.92
N LYS A 29 0.96 -9.00 30.56
CA LYS A 29 0.05 -8.24 31.44
C LYS A 29 -1.37 -8.82 31.48
N THR A 30 -1.73 -9.67 30.52
CA THR A 30 -3.07 -10.27 30.45
C THR A 30 -3.12 -11.52 31.32
N ARG A 31 -4.08 -11.57 32.25
CA ARG A 31 -4.26 -12.74 33.13
C ARG A 31 -4.74 -13.95 32.33
N LEU A 32 -4.24 -15.13 32.68
CA LEU A 32 -4.74 -16.40 32.15
C LEU A 32 -6.27 -16.52 32.36
N GLY A 33 -7.00 -16.84 31.29
CA GLY A 33 -8.47 -16.94 31.30
C GLY A 33 -9.22 -15.62 31.05
N ALA A 34 -8.53 -14.49 30.93
CA ALA A 34 -9.16 -13.23 30.54
C ALA A 34 -9.62 -13.26 29.08
N THR A 35 -10.83 -12.77 28.82
CA THR A 35 -11.32 -12.57 27.44
C THR A 35 -10.69 -11.32 26.86
N VAL A 36 -10.15 -11.42 25.64
CA VAL A 36 -9.55 -10.29 24.90
C VAL A 36 -10.20 -10.17 23.52
N GLU A 37 -10.51 -8.94 23.10
CA GLU A 37 -10.93 -8.66 21.73
C GLU A 37 -9.69 -8.46 20.85
N LEU A 38 -9.58 -9.25 19.78
CA LEU A 38 -8.50 -9.14 18.81
C LEU A 38 -9.03 -8.62 17.48
N LYS A 39 -8.56 -7.44 17.07
CA LYS A 39 -8.73 -6.95 15.69
C LYS A 39 -7.62 -7.52 14.82
N ALA A 40 -7.89 -8.66 14.19
CA ALA A 40 -6.94 -9.30 13.29
C ALA A 40 -6.81 -8.49 11.99
N ARG A 41 -5.58 -8.18 11.61
CA ARG A 41 -5.21 -7.70 10.27
C ARG A 41 -3.95 -8.44 9.84
N ARG A 42 -3.86 -8.82 8.57
CA ARG A 42 -2.61 -9.32 8.01
C ARG A 42 -1.59 -8.17 8.00
N PRO A 43 -0.39 -8.36 8.60
CA PRO A 43 0.70 -7.41 8.42
C PRO A 43 0.99 -7.26 6.92
N ARG A 44 1.04 -6.02 6.43
CA ARG A 44 1.37 -5.74 5.04
C ARG A 44 2.77 -6.23 4.69
N ASN A 45 2.94 -6.68 3.46
CA ASN A 45 4.24 -7.06 2.92
C ASN A 45 5.03 -5.80 2.55
N HIS A 46 6.06 -5.46 3.34
CA HIS A 46 6.92 -4.31 3.08
C HIS A 46 7.63 -4.36 1.71
N GLN A 47 7.92 -5.57 1.19
CA GLN A 47 8.50 -5.73 -0.13
C GLN A 47 7.53 -5.28 -1.23
N HIS A 48 6.22 -5.46 -1.01
CA HIS A 48 5.21 -5.09 -2.01
C HIS A 48 5.10 -3.56 -2.15
N HIS A 49 5.19 -2.83 -1.03
CA HIS A 49 5.27 -1.37 -1.07
C HIS A 49 6.54 -0.86 -1.75
N ARG A 50 7.69 -1.53 -1.55
CA ARG A 50 8.94 -1.20 -2.26
C ARG A 50 8.78 -1.36 -3.77
N LYS A 51 8.13 -2.43 -4.23
CA LYS A 51 7.84 -2.66 -5.65
C LYS A 51 6.98 -1.54 -6.25
N LEU A 52 5.96 -1.08 -5.54
CA LEU A 52 5.16 0.06 -5.98
C LEU A 52 6.04 1.30 -6.20
N PHE A 53 6.87 1.67 -5.23
CA PHE A 53 7.72 2.85 -5.37
C PHE A 53 8.78 2.73 -6.46
N ALA A 54 9.29 1.52 -6.70
CA ALA A 54 10.17 1.26 -7.84
C ALA A 54 9.44 1.44 -9.18
N LEU A 55 8.21 0.94 -9.30
CA LEU A 55 7.35 1.20 -10.47
C LEU A 55 7.10 2.70 -10.69
N LEU A 56 6.84 3.47 -9.63
CA LEU A 56 6.66 4.91 -9.72
C LEU A 56 7.91 5.63 -10.25
N GLY A 57 9.08 5.26 -9.72
CA GLY A 57 10.37 5.80 -10.15
C GLY A 57 10.64 5.50 -11.62
N LEU A 58 10.45 4.24 -12.03
CA LEU A 58 10.62 3.81 -13.42
C LEU A 58 9.75 4.62 -14.38
N VAL A 59 8.48 4.87 -14.03
CA VAL A 59 7.58 5.68 -14.87
C VAL A 59 8.04 7.13 -14.93
N ALA A 60 8.42 7.73 -13.80
CA ALA A 60 8.89 9.10 -13.75
C ALA A 60 10.17 9.30 -14.60
N ASP A 61 11.11 8.37 -14.52
CA ASP A 61 12.38 8.43 -15.27
C ASP A 61 12.19 8.28 -16.79
N ASN A 62 11.10 7.65 -17.23
CA ASN A 62 10.82 7.34 -18.63
C ASN A 62 9.68 8.20 -19.22
N ASN A 63 9.17 9.19 -18.48
CA ASN A 63 8.05 9.99 -18.94
C ASN A 63 8.16 11.46 -18.50
N GLU A 64 8.37 12.35 -19.48
CA GLU A 64 8.51 13.80 -19.28
C GLU A 64 7.25 14.48 -18.71
N GLN A 65 6.09 13.81 -18.70
CA GLN A 65 4.86 14.33 -18.09
C GLN A 65 5.00 14.53 -16.57
N PHE A 66 5.84 13.74 -15.91
CA PHE A 66 5.90 13.67 -14.45
C PHE A 66 7.16 14.32 -13.91
N SER A 67 7.02 15.17 -12.87
CA SER A 67 8.19 15.78 -12.20
C SER A 67 8.83 14.82 -11.20
N GLY A 68 8.15 13.72 -10.86
CA GLY A 68 8.68 12.67 -9.99
C GLY A 68 7.65 11.59 -9.63
N PRO A 69 8.04 10.62 -8.78
CA PRO A 69 7.21 9.48 -8.40
C PRO A 69 5.87 9.84 -7.76
N GLU A 70 5.80 10.97 -7.05
CA GLU A 70 4.58 11.42 -6.39
C GLU A 70 3.50 11.83 -7.40
N ASP A 71 3.88 12.46 -8.52
CA ASP A 71 2.93 12.81 -9.59
C ASP A 71 2.40 11.54 -10.26
N VAL A 72 3.28 10.55 -10.49
CA VAL A 72 2.91 9.24 -11.01
C VAL A 72 1.93 8.56 -10.07
N LEU A 73 2.15 8.64 -8.75
CA LEU A 73 1.26 8.04 -7.76
C LEU A 73 -0.13 8.67 -7.82
N VAL A 74 -0.24 9.99 -7.96
CA VAL A 74 -1.52 10.68 -8.14
C VAL A 74 -2.19 10.22 -9.44
N ALA A 75 -1.44 10.14 -10.54
CA ALA A 75 -1.97 9.70 -11.84
C ALA A 75 -2.47 8.25 -11.81
N ILE A 76 -1.73 7.34 -11.16
CA ILE A 76 -2.15 5.95 -10.96
C ILE A 76 -3.42 5.89 -10.13
N LYS A 77 -3.49 6.61 -8.99
CA LYS A 77 -4.70 6.64 -8.16
C LYS A 77 -5.92 7.17 -8.94
N ALA A 78 -5.73 8.17 -9.79
CA ALA A 78 -6.79 8.66 -10.65
C ALA A 78 -7.21 7.60 -11.69
N ALA A 79 -6.26 6.92 -12.32
CA ALA A 79 -6.52 5.90 -13.34
C ALA A 79 -7.18 4.63 -12.76
N THR A 80 -6.89 4.28 -11.51
CA THR A 80 -7.48 3.13 -10.81
C THR A 80 -8.72 3.48 -9.98
N GLY A 81 -9.13 4.76 -9.97
CA GLY A 81 -10.28 5.22 -9.18
C GLY A 81 -10.04 5.17 -7.66
N HIS A 82 -8.78 5.14 -7.21
CA HIS A 82 -8.42 5.16 -5.79
C HIS A 82 -8.45 6.58 -5.21
N GLY A 83 -9.64 7.14 -5.15
CA GLY A 83 -9.91 8.49 -4.68
C GLY A 83 -11.29 8.95 -5.10
N ARG A 84 -11.54 10.25 -4.98
CA ARG A 84 -12.83 10.84 -5.34
C ARG A 84 -12.66 12.12 -6.13
N TRP A 85 -13.55 12.33 -7.10
CA TRP A 85 -13.66 13.59 -7.81
C TRP A 85 -14.57 14.54 -7.03
N LEU A 86 -14.09 15.77 -6.83
CA LEU A 86 -14.81 16.81 -6.11
C LEU A 86 -15.11 17.96 -7.07
N LYS A 87 -16.37 18.33 -7.16
CA LYS A 87 -16.80 19.56 -7.82
C LYS A 87 -16.73 20.70 -6.79
N LEU A 88 -15.71 21.53 -6.91
CA LEU A 88 -15.51 22.69 -6.04
C LEU A 88 -16.21 23.91 -6.63
N GLU A 89 -16.79 24.73 -5.77
CA GLU A 89 -17.37 26.01 -6.19
C GLU A 89 -16.26 26.92 -6.74
N GLY A 90 -16.48 27.48 -7.93
CA GLY A 90 -15.50 28.32 -8.63
C GLY A 90 -14.42 27.57 -9.43
N ALA A 91 -14.32 26.25 -9.33
CA ALA A 91 -13.41 25.47 -10.16
C ALA A 91 -14.00 25.21 -11.56
N THR A 92 -13.18 25.38 -12.60
CA THR A 92 -13.58 25.12 -14.00
C THR A 92 -13.65 23.62 -14.33
N ARG A 93 -12.98 22.78 -13.53
CA ARG A 93 -12.94 21.31 -13.67
C ARG A 93 -13.04 20.66 -12.30
N GLU A 94 -13.50 19.43 -12.28
CA GLU A 94 -13.47 18.60 -11.07
C GLU A 94 -12.02 18.35 -10.64
N VAL A 95 -11.81 18.31 -9.33
CA VAL A 95 -10.50 18.06 -8.72
C VAL A 95 -10.48 16.65 -8.17
N PHE A 96 -9.47 15.87 -8.54
CA PHE A 96 -9.26 14.54 -7.98
C PHE A 96 -8.59 14.64 -6.61
N MET A 97 -9.24 14.09 -5.58
CA MET A 97 -8.71 13.96 -4.24
C MET A 97 -8.28 12.50 -4.01
N PRO A 98 -6.97 12.20 -4.04
CA PRO A 98 -6.48 10.84 -3.89
C PRO A 98 -6.71 10.32 -2.47
N GLU A 99 -7.09 9.03 -2.36
CA GLU A 99 -7.12 8.36 -1.07
C GLU A 99 -5.73 7.91 -0.61
N SER A 100 -5.57 7.74 0.70
CA SER A 100 -4.29 7.35 1.29
C SER A 100 -4.06 5.86 1.12
N ILE A 101 -2.88 5.50 0.61
CA ILE A 101 -2.40 4.12 0.55
C ILE A 101 -1.47 3.79 1.72
N ALA A 102 -1.41 4.65 2.75
CA ALA A 102 -0.56 4.45 3.92
C ALA A 102 -0.89 3.12 4.63
N PHE A 103 0.10 2.55 5.32
CA PHE A 103 0.01 1.24 5.99
C PHE A 103 -1.13 1.12 7.00
N ASP A 104 -1.53 2.23 7.61
CA ASP A 104 -2.64 2.32 8.56
C ASP A 104 -4.00 2.58 7.89
N ALA A 105 -4.01 3.13 6.68
CA ALA A 105 -5.21 3.49 5.93
C ALA A 105 -5.77 2.35 5.07
N MET A 106 -4.93 1.43 4.59
CA MET A 106 -5.34 0.35 3.69
C MET A 106 -4.68 -0.97 4.14
N SER A 107 -5.37 -2.09 4.01
CA SER A 107 -4.87 -3.43 4.38
C SER A 107 -3.99 -4.05 3.28
N GLN A 108 -3.41 -5.24 3.52
CA GLN A 108 -2.69 -5.97 2.47
C GLN A 108 -3.66 -6.49 1.40
N ASP A 109 -4.82 -7.02 1.81
CA ASP A 109 -5.78 -7.62 0.90
C ASP A 109 -6.43 -6.57 -0.02
N GLU A 110 -6.45 -5.30 0.39
CA GLU A 110 -6.84 -4.15 -0.46
C GLU A 110 -5.67 -3.63 -1.31
N PHE A 111 -4.43 -3.75 -0.83
CA PHE A 111 -3.25 -3.26 -1.55
C PHE A 111 -2.90 -4.13 -2.76
N GLU A 112 -3.03 -5.45 -2.62
CA GLU A 112 -2.74 -6.41 -3.69
C GLU A 112 -3.50 -6.08 -5.00
N PRO A 113 -4.85 -5.97 -4.99
CA PRO A 113 -5.59 -5.62 -6.20
C PRO A 113 -5.30 -4.18 -6.67
N PHE A 114 -5.01 -3.24 -5.76
CA PHE A 114 -4.59 -1.90 -6.14
C PHE A 114 -3.28 -1.92 -6.93
N TYR A 115 -2.29 -2.70 -6.47
CA TYR A 115 -1.01 -2.82 -7.15
C TYR A 115 -1.16 -3.47 -8.54
N GLU A 116 -1.94 -4.54 -8.66
CA GLU A 116 -2.22 -5.18 -9.96
C GLU A 116 -2.87 -4.18 -10.94
N GLN A 117 -3.83 -3.40 -10.46
CA GLN A 117 -4.45 -2.34 -11.26
C GLN A 117 -3.47 -1.22 -11.62
N ALA A 118 -2.56 -0.87 -10.71
CA ALA A 118 -1.51 0.11 -10.97
C ALA A 118 -0.56 -0.37 -12.08
N VAL A 119 -0.11 -1.63 -12.04
CA VAL A 119 0.72 -2.25 -13.08
C VAL A 119 -0.02 -2.23 -14.42
N ALA A 120 -1.30 -2.63 -14.45
CA ALA A 120 -2.11 -2.62 -15.66
C ALA A 120 -2.29 -1.19 -16.22
N ALA A 121 -2.52 -0.20 -15.36
CA ALA A 121 -2.64 1.20 -15.77
C ALA A 121 -1.32 1.73 -16.34
N VAL A 122 -0.19 1.44 -15.70
CA VAL A 122 1.14 1.82 -16.20
C VAL A 122 1.38 1.26 -17.58
N ARG A 123 1.12 -0.04 -17.78
CA ARG A 123 1.28 -0.68 -19.07
C ARG A 123 0.39 -0.09 -20.15
N ARG A 124 -0.82 0.32 -19.78
CA ARG A 124 -1.77 0.87 -20.73
C ARG A 124 -1.44 2.30 -21.15
N TRP A 125 -0.98 3.12 -20.22
CA TRP A 125 -0.97 4.58 -20.41
C TRP A 125 0.40 5.22 -20.46
N TRP A 126 1.43 4.62 -19.83
CA TRP A 126 2.72 5.29 -19.66
C TRP A 126 3.90 4.46 -20.16
N LEU A 127 3.91 3.14 -19.97
CA LEU A 127 4.99 2.24 -20.38
C LEU A 127 4.43 0.97 -21.04
N PRO A 128 4.09 0.99 -22.35
CA PRO A 128 3.46 -0.12 -23.04
C PRO A 128 4.44 -1.27 -23.35
N VAL A 129 4.92 -1.93 -22.29
CA VAL A 129 5.86 -3.05 -22.32
C VAL A 129 5.20 -4.37 -21.92
N GLY A 130 5.91 -5.49 -22.09
CA GLY A 130 5.49 -6.80 -21.60
C GLY A 130 5.40 -6.85 -20.06
N ASN A 131 4.63 -7.79 -19.52
CA ASN A 131 4.57 -7.98 -18.06
C ASN A 131 5.94 -8.39 -17.51
N ASP A 132 6.58 -9.39 -18.13
CA ASP A 132 7.86 -9.93 -17.68
C ASP A 132 8.96 -8.86 -17.71
N GLU A 133 9.03 -8.08 -18.79
CA GLU A 133 9.96 -6.96 -18.95
C GLU A 133 9.75 -5.89 -17.86
N LEU A 134 8.49 -5.54 -17.57
CA LEU A 134 8.19 -4.57 -16.52
C LEU A 134 8.54 -5.11 -15.13
N GLU A 135 8.26 -6.37 -14.85
CA GLU A 135 8.60 -7.01 -13.58
C GLU A 135 10.11 -7.07 -13.36
N GLU A 136 10.88 -7.42 -14.40
CA GLU A 136 12.34 -7.38 -14.37
C GLU A 136 12.86 -5.97 -14.07
N ALA A 137 12.33 -4.95 -14.76
CA ALA A 137 12.69 -3.55 -14.54
C ALA A 137 12.37 -3.08 -13.11
N ILE A 138 11.19 -3.42 -12.59
CA ILE A 138 10.80 -3.09 -11.20
C ILE A 138 11.75 -3.75 -10.21
N ASN A 139 12.10 -5.02 -10.41
CA ASN A 139 12.99 -5.73 -9.50
C ASN A 139 14.42 -5.18 -9.54
N ALA A 140 14.92 -4.80 -10.73
CA ALA A 140 16.22 -4.16 -10.89
C ALA A 140 16.27 -2.78 -10.23
N PHE A 141 15.19 -2.00 -10.33
CA PHE A 141 15.08 -0.67 -9.71
C PHE A 141 14.90 -0.75 -8.19
N ALA A 142 14.27 -1.81 -7.69
CA ALA A 142 14.04 -2.00 -6.26
C ALA A 142 15.25 -2.55 -5.49
N ALA A 143 16.30 -3.00 -6.18
CA ALA A 143 17.52 -3.60 -5.61
C ALA A 143 18.36 -2.57 -4.84
#